data_AF-A0A4U5PBP1-F1
#
_entry.id   AF-A0A4U5PBP1-F1
#
_cell.length_a   1.000
_cell.length_b   1.000
_cell.length_c   1.000
_cell.angle_alpha   90.00
_cell.angle_beta   90.00
_cell.angle_gamma   90.00
#
_symmetry.space_group_name_H-M   'P 1'
#
loop_
_entity.id
_entity.type
_entity.pdbx_description
1 polymer ?
#
loop_
_entity_poly.entity_id
_entity_poly.type
_entity_poly.pdbx_seq_one_letter_code
_entity_poly.pdbx_strand_id
1 'polypeptide(L)'
;MHQLFHAQKRMRERNNITRGFQWIGSDGWADRLDVVDDVEDEAAGSFSIRIHSPKVESFDSYYFSLHPDNHTVNPWFRDFWQQKFKCQLTVPKDDLETHVCSGNENLTMNYEQVGGIS
;
A
#
# COMPACT_ATOMS: atom_id res chain seq x y z
N MET A 1 13.79 -7.51 6.06
CA MET A 1 14.06 -8.52 5.02
C MET A 1 14.89 -7.97 3.87
N HIS A 2 14.54 -6.83 3.26
CA HIS A 2 15.29 -6.22 2.15
C HIS A 2 16.81 -6.12 2.37
N GLN A 3 17.25 -5.50 3.47
CA GLN A 3 18.68 -5.42 3.81
C GLN A 3 19.35 -6.78 4.03
N LEU A 4 18.60 -7.79 4.47
CA LEU A 4 19.11 -9.14 4.71
C LEU A 4 19.34 -9.88 3.38
N PHE A 5 18.44 -9.72 2.41
CA PHE A 5 18.65 -10.23 1.05
C PHE A 5 19.85 -9.57 0.38
N HIS A 6 20.02 -8.25 0.50
CA HIS A 6 21.25 -7.58 0.03
C HIS A 6 22.51 -8.07 0.75
N ALA A 7 22.44 -8.34 2.05
CA ALA A 7 23.57 -8.91 2.78
C ALA A 7 23.92 -10.32 2.26
N GLN A 8 22.91 -11.16 1.99
CA GLN A 8 23.10 -12.47 1.35
C GLN A 8 23.72 -12.35 -0.04
N LYS A 9 23.23 -11.44 -0.88
CA LYS A 9 23.78 -11.16 -2.23
C LYS A 9 25.27 -10.87 -2.15
N ARG A 10 25.64 -9.92 -1.29
CA ARG A 10 27.04 -9.52 -1.04
C ARG A 10 27.89 -10.69 -0.52
N MET A 11 27.34 -11.55 0.32
CA MET A 11 28.06 -12.74 0.79
C MET A 11 28.28 -13.75 -0.34
N ARG A 12 27.26 -13.99 -1.17
CA ARG A 12 27.34 -14.92 -2.31
C ARG A 12 28.36 -14.46 -3.36
N GLU A 13 28.33 -13.18 -3.72
CA GLU A 13 29.27 -12.57 -4.67
C GLU A 13 30.73 -12.65 -4.19
N ARG A 14 30.95 -12.56 -2.88
CA ARG A 14 32.30 -12.69 -2.29
C ARG A 14 32.76 -14.15 -2.22
N ASN A 15 31.84 -15.08 -1.97
CA ASN A 15 32.15 -16.50 -1.74
C ASN A 15 31.10 -17.40 -2.43
N ASN A 16 31.38 -17.79 -3.67
CA ASN A 16 30.52 -18.65 -4.50
C ASN A 16 30.26 -20.07 -3.93
N ILE A 17 30.95 -20.44 -2.84
CA ILE A 17 30.80 -21.74 -2.16
C ILE A 17 29.74 -21.68 -1.04
N THR A 18 29.31 -20.49 -0.64
CA THR A 18 28.35 -20.31 0.46
C THR A 18 26.97 -20.81 0.02
N ARG A 19 26.42 -21.80 0.72
CA ARG A 19 25.01 -22.19 0.52
C ARG A 19 24.11 -20.99 0.87
N GLY A 20 23.08 -20.78 0.05
CA GLY A 20 22.06 -19.76 0.32
C GLY A 20 21.36 -20.00 1.66
N PHE A 21 20.84 -18.94 2.26
CA PHE A 21 20.02 -19.05 3.46
C PHE A 21 18.58 -19.36 3.10
N GLN A 22 17.93 -20.18 3.92
CA GLN A 22 16.48 -20.33 3.88
C GLN A 22 15.86 -19.26 4.79
N TRP A 23 15.08 -18.37 4.21
CA TRP A 23 14.36 -17.35 4.97
C TRP A 23 12.96 -17.84 5.31
N ILE A 24 12.57 -17.67 6.58
CA ILE A 24 11.22 -17.87 7.08
C ILE A 24 10.88 -16.62 7.90
N GLY A 25 9.84 -15.89 7.51
CA GLY A 25 9.46 -14.63 8.15
C GLY A 25 7.98 -14.53 8.44
N SER A 26 7.63 -13.58 9.31
CA SER A 26 6.24 -13.21 9.58
C SER A 26 5.62 -12.44 8.40
N ASP A 27 4.38 -11.97 8.59
CA ASP A 27 3.54 -11.29 7.59
C ASP A 27 4.05 -9.92 7.15
N GLY A 28 4.94 -9.28 7.91
CA GLY A 28 5.40 -7.90 7.67
C GLY A 28 6.11 -7.62 6.33
N TRP A 29 6.31 -8.62 5.48
CA TRP A 29 6.88 -8.50 4.13
C TRP A 29 6.24 -9.45 3.11
N ALA A 30 5.17 -10.16 3.50
CA ALA A 30 4.61 -11.25 2.70
C ALA A 30 3.99 -10.80 1.37
N ASP A 31 3.40 -9.60 1.34
CA ASP A 31 2.72 -8.99 0.19
C ASP A 31 3.43 -7.71 -0.32
N ARG A 32 4.66 -7.50 0.12
CA ARG A 32 5.44 -6.29 -0.16
C ARG A 32 6.52 -6.53 -1.19
N LEU A 33 6.21 -6.22 -2.45
CA LEU A 33 7.16 -6.34 -3.55
C LEU A 33 8.39 -5.44 -3.38
N ASP A 34 8.23 -4.28 -2.73
CA ASP A 34 9.31 -3.35 -2.44
C ASP A 34 10.38 -3.91 -1.50
N VAL A 35 10.10 -5.02 -0.81
CA VAL A 35 11.08 -5.70 0.05
C VAL A 35 12.07 -6.55 -0.77
N VAL A 36 11.67 -7.03 -1.94
CA VAL A 36 12.46 -7.95 -2.78
C VAL A 36 13.04 -7.29 -4.03
N ASP A 37 12.68 -6.03 -4.28
CA ASP A 37 13.17 -5.23 -5.40
C ASP A 37 14.70 -5.30 -5.52
N ASP A 38 15.21 -5.63 -6.71
CA ASP A 38 16.63 -5.83 -7.07
C ASP A 38 17.36 -7.02 -6.40
N VAL A 39 16.65 -7.85 -5.63
CA VAL A 39 17.19 -9.02 -4.89
C VAL A 39 16.25 -10.24 -4.92
N GLU A 40 15.52 -10.40 -6.02
CA GLU A 40 14.52 -11.45 -6.21
C GLU A 40 15.15 -12.85 -6.15
N ASP A 41 16.35 -13.00 -6.73
CA ASP A 41 17.11 -14.25 -6.71
C ASP A 41 17.55 -14.65 -5.29
N GLU A 42 17.81 -13.68 -4.40
CA GLU A 42 18.12 -13.95 -2.99
C GLU A 42 16.89 -14.26 -2.16
N ALA A 43 15.74 -13.69 -2.53
CA ALA A 43 14.46 -13.93 -1.89
C ALA A 43 13.78 -15.22 -2.36
N ALA A 44 14.19 -15.75 -3.51
CA ALA A 44 13.62 -16.96 -4.10
C ALA A 44 13.65 -18.15 -3.12
N GLY A 45 12.51 -18.83 -2.99
CA GLY A 45 12.35 -19.98 -2.08
C GLY A 45 12.09 -19.60 -0.62
N SER A 46 12.04 -18.32 -0.26
CA SER A 46 11.68 -17.88 1.09
C SER A 46 10.21 -18.15 1.42
N PHE A 47 9.94 -18.38 2.70
CA PHE A 47 8.58 -18.57 3.22
C PHE A 47 8.17 -17.37 4.07
N SER A 48 6.95 -16.88 3.84
CA SER A 48 6.29 -15.90 4.70
C SER A 48 4.93 -16.43 5.14
N ILE A 49 4.53 -16.07 6.35
CA ILE A 49 3.21 -16.41 6.90
C ILE A 49 2.35 -15.16 6.82
N ARG A 50 1.14 -15.24 6.26
CA ARG A 50 0.15 -14.15 6.27
C ARG A 50 -1.11 -14.61 6.98
N ILE A 51 -1.75 -13.69 7.71
CA ILE A 51 -3.11 -13.94 8.22
C ILE A 51 -4.08 -13.96 7.04
N HIS A 52 -4.95 -14.96 7.00
CA HIS A 52 -6.03 -15.01 6.01
C HIS A 52 -7.01 -13.85 6.27
N SER A 53 -7.15 -12.95 5.30
CA SER A 53 -8.02 -11.78 5.39
C SER A 53 -8.93 -11.70 4.16
N PRO A 54 -10.12 -12.32 4.20
CA PRO A 54 -11.03 -12.27 3.07
C PRO A 54 -11.53 -10.84 2.83
N LYS A 55 -11.87 -10.55 1.56
CA LYS A 55 -12.52 -9.28 1.23
C LYS A 55 -13.88 -9.18 1.91
N VAL A 56 -14.28 -7.95 2.24
CA VAL A 56 -15.56 -7.67 2.90
C VAL A 56 -16.37 -6.76 1.99
N GLU A 57 -17.19 -7.35 1.12
CA GLU A 57 -17.94 -6.64 0.08
C GLU A 57 -18.87 -5.53 0.62
N SER A 58 -19.41 -5.72 1.83
CA SER A 58 -20.23 -4.71 2.49
C SER A 58 -19.42 -3.47 2.89
N PHE A 59 -18.14 -3.65 3.22
CA PHE A 59 -17.24 -2.53 3.52
C PHE A 59 -16.94 -1.72 2.26
N ASP A 60 -16.67 -2.38 1.13
CA ASP A 60 -16.46 -1.72 -0.16
C ASP A 60 -17.66 -0.87 -0.54
N SER A 61 -18.86 -1.46 -0.45
CA SER A 61 -20.12 -0.76 -0.76
C SER A 61 -20.33 0.47 0.13
N TYR A 62 -20.06 0.35 1.43
CA TYR A 62 -20.11 1.48 2.37
C TYR A 62 -19.06 2.54 2.03
N TYR A 63 -17.80 2.13 1.86
CA TYR A 63 -16.68 3.03 1.62
C TYR A 63 -16.87 3.82 0.32
N PHE A 64 -17.29 3.18 -0.77
CA PHE A 64 -17.52 3.84 -2.05
C PHE A 64 -18.72 4.81 -2.04
N SER A 65 -19.62 4.69 -1.06
CA SER A 65 -20.74 5.62 -0.89
C SER A 65 -20.39 6.90 -0.12
N LEU A 66 -19.18 7.00 0.44
CA LEU A 66 -18.78 8.13 1.27
C LEU A 66 -18.53 9.41 0.46
N HIS A 67 -18.94 10.55 1.02
CA HIS A 67 -18.79 11.87 0.40
C HIS A 67 -18.23 12.88 1.42
N PRO A 68 -17.30 13.77 1.03
CA PRO A 68 -16.63 14.69 1.95
C PRO A 68 -17.54 15.78 2.56
N ASP A 69 -18.72 15.98 1.99
CA ASP A 69 -19.71 16.97 2.45
C ASP A 69 -20.65 16.42 3.53
N ASN A 70 -20.93 15.11 3.49
CA ASN A 70 -21.92 14.47 4.36
C ASN A 70 -21.28 13.65 5.48
N HIS A 71 -19.98 13.35 5.40
CA HIS A 71 -19.29 12.55 6.41
C HIS A 71 -18.58 13.43 7.45
N THR A 72 -19.33 13.85 8.47
CA THR A 72 -18.80 14.64 9.60
C THR A 72 -18.29 13.79 10.76
N VAL A 73 -18.57 12.47 10.73
CA VAL A 73 -18.21 11.54 11.80
C VAL A 73 -16.70 11.30 11.85
N ASN A 74 -16.03 11.24 10.70
CA ASN A 74 -14.59 11.11 10.62
C ASN A 74 -13.94 12.48 10.34
N PRO A 75 -13.29 13.11 11.34
CA PRO A 75 -12.70 14.44 11.16
C PRO A 75 -11.56 14.46 10.13
N TRP A 76 -10.92 13.31 9.85
CA TRP A 76 -9.82 13.21 8.89
C TRP A 76 -10.27 12.91 7.46
N PHE A 77 -11.56 12.65 7.23
CA PHE A 77 -12.03 12.21 5.90
C PHE A 77 -11.84 13.28 4.81
N ARG A 78 -12.02 14.55 5.16
CA ARG A 78 -11.80 15.68 4.25
C ARG A 78 -10.33 15.81 3.85
N ASP A 79 -9.41 15.64 4.80
CA ASP A 79 -7.97 15.67 4.53
C ASP A 79 -7.54 14.50 3.66
N PHE A 80 -8.05 13.30 3.98
CA PHE A 80 -7.86 12.10 3.17
C PHE A 80 -8.32 12.32 1.72
N TRP A 81 -9.52 12.87 1.52
CA TRP A 81 -10.08 13.13 0.19
C TRP A 81 -9.15 14.02 -0.65
N GLN A 82 -8.75 15.15 -0.08
CA GLN A 82 -7.84 16.11 -0.71
C GLN A 82 -6.49 15.48 -1.05
N GLN A 83 -5.93 14.67 -0.15
CA GLN A 83 -4.66 13.98 -0.38
C GLN A 83 -4.73 12.87 -1.43
N LYS A 84 -5.85 12.11 -1.48
CA LYS A 84 -6.06 11.02 -2.45
C LYS A 84 -6.22 11.57 -3.86
N PHE A 85 -7.03 12.61 -4.03
CA PHE A 85 -7.37 13.16 -5.35
C PHE A 85 -6.51 14.36 -5.75
N LYS A 86 -5.57 14.80 -4.90
CA LYS A 86 -4.66 15.92 -5.15
C LYS A 86 -5.42 17.22 -5.50
N CYS A 87 -6.48 17.48 -4.76
CA CYS A 87 -7.35 18.65 -4.91
C CYS A 87 -7.62 19.31 -3.54
N GLN A 88 -8.20 20.51 -3.53
CA GLN A 88 -8.63 21.20 -2.30
C GLN A 88 -10.15 21.38 -2.26
N LEU A 89 -10.78 21.10 -1.13
CA LEU A 89 -12.23 21.25 -0.93
C LEU A 89 -12.63 22.71 -0.63
N THR A 90 -11.69 23.51 -0.11
CA THR A 90 -11.92 24.93 0.19
C THR A 90 -10.70 25.72 -0.26
N VAL A 91 -10.89 26.59 -1.24
CA VAL A 91 -9.85 27.49 -1.76
C VAL A 91 -10.27 28.94 -1.56
N PRO A 92 -9.33 29.87 -1.30
CA PRO A 92 -9.60 31.31 -1.32
C PRO A 92 -10.13 31.74 -2.70
N LYS A 93 -11.03 32.73 -2.73
CA LYS A 93 -11.66 33.21 -3.98
C LYS A 93 -10.67 33.75 -5.01
N ASP A 94 -9.51 34.22 -4.55
CA ASP A 94 -8.47 34.82 -5.38
C ASP A 94 -7.47 33.79 -5.93
N ASP A 95 -7.56 32.52 -5.49
CA ASP A 95 -6.72 31.42 -5.97
C ASP A 95 -7.44 30.64 -7.07
N LEU A 96 -7.01 30.86 -8.31
CA LEU A 96 -7.53 30.22 -9.51
C LEU A 96 -6.65 29.08 -10.02
N GLU A 97 -5.45 28.90 -9.45
CA GLU A 97 -4.50 27.88 -9.88
C GLU A 97 -4.71 26.55 -9.16
N THR A 98 -5.19 26.60 -7.91
CA THR A 98 -5.43 25.39 -7.13
C THR A 98 -6.58 24.56 -7.70
N HIS A 99 -6.33 23.27 -7.91
CA HIS A 99 -7.34 22.32 -8.34
C HIS A 99 -8.39 22.08 -7.24
N VAL A 100 -9.64 22.48 -7.52
CA VAL A 100 -10.77 22.35 -6.58
C VAL A 100 -11.42 20.98 -6.69
N CYS A 101 -11.66 20.33 -5.56
CA CYS A 101 -12.42 19.07 -5.51
C CYS A 101 -13.89 19.31 -5.85
N SER A 102 -14.48 18.43 -6.65
CA SER A 102 -15.91 18.35 -6.93
C SER A 102 -16.72 17.67 -5.83
N GLY A 103 -16.07 16.87 -4.98
CA GLY A 103 -16.70 16.01 -3.98
C GLY A 103 -17.18 14.67 -4.54
N ASN A 104 -17.34 14.56 -5.86
CA ASN A 104 -17.82 13.37 -6.56
C ASN A 104 -16.69 12.53 -7.18
N GLU A 105 -15.45 12.76 -6.76
CA GLU A 105 -14.31 11.94 -7.18
C GLU A 105 -14.52 10.46 -6.83
N ASN A 106 -14.02 9.58 -7.70
CA ASN A 106 -14.30 8.16 -7.59
C ASN A 106 -13.33 7.45 -6.60
N LEU A 107 -13.86 7.04 -5.45
CA LEU A 107 -13.13 6.30 -4.41
C LEU A 107 -12.63 4.92 -4.86
N THR A 108 -13.22 4.33 -5.91
CA THR A 108 -12.76 3.04 -6.44
C THR A 108 -11.44 3.15 -7.19
N MET A 109 -11.01 4.35 -7.58
CA MET A 109 -9.74 4.54 -8.29
C MET A 109 -8.56 4.19 -7.39
N ASN A 110 -7.74 3.25 -7.85
CA ASN A 110 -6.58 2.73 -7.12
C ASN A 110 -6.94 2.26 -5.70
N TYR A 111 -8.13 1.66 -5.55
CA TYR A 111 -8.57 1.05 -4.30
C TYR A 111 -8.13 -0.41 -4.24
N GLU A 112 -7.46 -0.78 -3.16
CA GLU A 112 -7.17 -2.16 -2.81
C GLU A 112 -7.51 -2.39 -1.34
N GLN A 113 -8.32 -3.43 -1.07
CA GLN A 113 -8.58 -3.83 0.29
C GLN A 113 -7.37 -4.61 0.82
N VAL A 114 -6.59 -3.97 1.70
CA VAL A 114 -5.45 -4.61 2.36
C VAL A 114 -5.92 -5.88 3.07
N GLY A 115 -5.26 -6.99 2.76
CA GLY A 115 -5.62 -8.31 3.26
C GLY A 115 -6.31 -9.20 2.23
N GLY A 116 -7.01 -8.64 1.24
CA GLY A 116 -7.64 -9.41 0.18
C GLY A 116 -6.63 -10.33 -0.49
N ILE A 117 -6.96 -11.62 -0.57
CA ILE A 117 -6.23 -12.55 -1.42
C ILE A 117 -6.74 -12.30 -2.84
N SER A 118 -5.84 -11.84 -3.71
CA SER A 118 -6.08 -11.70 -5.15
C SER A 118 -6.18 -13.07 -5.81
#